data_AF-N6ZWE1-F1
#
_entry.id   AF-N6ZWE1-F1
#
_cell.length_a   1.000
_cell.length_b   1.000
_cell.length_c   1.000
_cell.angle_alpha   90.00
_cell.angle_beta   90.00
_cell.angle_gamma   90.00
#
_symmetry.space_group_name_H-M   'P 1'
#
loop_
_entity.id
_entity.type
_entity.pdbx_description
1 polymer ?
#
loop_
_entity_poly.entity_id
_entity_poly.type
_entity_poly.pdbx_seq_one_letter_code
_entity_poly.pdbx_strand_id
1 'polypeptide(L)'
;MSEPRLSIVPPRAPSAAAPTSVGRGAQGASPFASAWAAARRWRPQLSIEGLLIGLGLYFAFACNTPFWRALLASRGGEGGGLFYVLALGVALAALNVVLLAPLLNRWTTKPLLGGLILVAAVSSYYAGHFGVYFDPSMLRNVLRTDLAEARELLTPGFFLQVAALALPPLVLLARARLRRRPLRRAL
;
A
#
# COMPACT_ATOMS: atom_id res chain seq x y z
N MET A 1 84.45 41.08 -24.35
CA MET A 1 84.32 39.66 -24.72
C MET A 1 82.98 39.16 -24.21
N SER A 2 82.03 38.99 -25.13
CA SER A 2 80.99 37.94 -25.22
C SER A 2 80.12 37.59 -23.99
N GLU A 3 78.85 38.01 -24.05
CA GLU A 3 77.66 37.42 -23.39
C GLU A 3 77.42 35.95 -23.86
N PRO A 4 76.72 35.04 -23.12
CA PRO A 4 75.26 35.14 -22.94
C PRO A 4 74.60 34.51 -21.68
N ARG A 5 73.35 34.96 -21.52
CA ARG A 5 72.22 34.47 -20.71
C ARG A 5 72.15 32.96 -20.46
N LEU A 6 71.54 32.58 -19.32
CA LEU A 6 70.40 31.65 -19.31
C LEU A 6 69.64 31.72 -17.97
N SER A 7 68.37 32.10 -18.11
CA SER A 7 67.26 31.90 -17.17
C SER A 7 67.06 30.43 -16.82
N ILE A 8 66.71 30.12 -15.57
CA ILE A 8 65.71 29.07 -15.24
C ILE A 8 65.16 29.35 -13.84
N VAL A 9 63.83 29.43 -13.78
CA VAL A 9 62.95 29.48 -12.61
C VAL A 9 62.27 28.08 -12.54
N PRO A 10 61.79 27.62 -11.37
CA PRO A 10 62.46 26.79 -10.34
C PRO A 10 62.15 25.28 -10.51
N PRO A 11 62.38 24.43 -9.49
CA PRO A 11 61.32 23.47 -9.16
C PRO A 11 60.84 23.57 -7.70
N ARG A 12 59.51 23.47 -7.59
CA ARG A 12 58.70 23.36 -6.36
C ARG A 12 59.10 22.13 -5.54
N ALA A 13 58.94 22.27 -4.23
CA ALA A 13 59.17 21.33 -3.13
C ALA A 13 58.87 19.83 -3.37
N PRO A 14 59.62 18.92 -2.73
CA PRO A 14 59.08 17.62 -2.33
C PRO A 14 58.23 17.75 -1.06
N SER A 15 56.93 17.57 -1.29
CA SER A 15 55.89 17.10 -0.37
C SER A 15 56.40 16.24 0.79
N ALA A 16 56.09 16.63 2.03
CA ALA A 16 56.17 15.77 3.19
C ALA A 16 54.91 15.95 4.06
N ALA A 17 54.29 14.81 4.37
CA ALA A 17 53.17 14.60 5.28
C ALA A 17 51.78 15.07 4.78
N ALA A 18 51.29 14.41 3.72
CA ALA A 18 49.86 14.13 3.66
C ALA A 18 49.51 13.18 4.83
N PRO A 19 48.56 13.51 5.73
CA PRO A 19 47.99 12.50 6.59
C PRO A 19 47.29 11.51 5.66
N THR A 20 47.73 10.25 5.70
CA THR A 20 46.97 9.13 5.21
C THR A 20 45.61 9.16 5.91
N SER A 21 44.62 9.72 5.22
CA SER A 21 43.22 9.48 5.53
C SER A 21 42.99 8.01 5.19
N VAL A 22 43.35 7.15 6.17
CA VAL A 22 42.87 5.78 6.27
C VAL A 22 41.39 5.88 5.97
N GLY A 23 41.00 5.33 4.82
CA GLY A 23 39.65 5.31 4.32
C GLY A 23 38.77 4.75 5.42
N ARG A 24 38.16 5.66 6.18
CA ARG A 24 37.22 5.34 7.23
C ARG A 24 36.09 4.67 6.48
N GLY A 25 36.01 3.36 6.66
CA GLY A 25 35.23 2.46 5.83
C GLY A 25 33.87 3.06 5.51
N ALA A 26 33.48 2.91 4.25
CA ALA A 26 32.09 2.78 3.88
C ALA A 26 31.49 1.62 4.71
N GLN A 27 31.25 1.88 5.99
CA GLN A 27 30.66 0.96 6.94
C GLN A 27 29.22 0.79 6.49
N GLY A 28 28.95 -0.43 6.05
CA GLY A 28 27.69 -0.98 5.57
C GLY A 28 26.46 -0.12 5.87
N ALA A 29 26.05 0.66 4.88
CA ALA A 29 24.63 0.92 4.75
C ALA A 29 23.98 -0.46 4.58
N SER A 30 23.29 -0.95 5.61
CA SER A 30 22.66 -2.26 5.54
C SER A 30 21.79 -2.31 4.27
N PRO A 31 21.79 -3.41 3.51
CA PRO A 31 20.95 -3.52 2.31
C PRO A 31 19.48 -3.27 2.64
N PHE A 32 19.07 -3.55 3.88
CA PHE A 32 17.78 -3.16 4.42
C PHE A 32 17.61 -1.64 4.59
N ALA A 33 18.59 -0.90 5.10
CA ALA A 33 18.51 0.55 5.22
C ALA A 33 18.51 1.26 3.85
N SER A 34 19.27 0.76 2.87
CA SER A 34 19.26 1.30 1.51
C SER A 34 17.99 0.93 0.74
N ALA A 35 17.47 -0.30 0.89
CA ALA A 35 16.16 -0.70 0.37
C ALA A 35 15.03 0.09 1.03
N TRP A 36 15.10 0.33 2.34
CA TRP A 36 14.14 1.16 3.08
C TRP A 36 14.20 2.62 2.64
N ALA A 37 15.40 3.15 2.37
CA ALA A 37 15.59 4.50 1.84
C ALA A 37 15.10 4.64 0.38
N ALA A 38 15.34 3.63 -0.46
CA ALA A 38 14.84 3.56 -1.84
C ALA A 38 13.31 3.45 -1.87
N ALA A 39 12.72 2.58 -1.04
CA ALA A 39 11.29 2.49 -0.82
C ALA A 39 10.71 3.79 -0.22
N ARG A 40 11.50 4.55 0.55
CA ARG A 40 11.09 5.87 1.07
C ARG A 40 11.03 6.95 -0.02
N ARG A 41 11.89 6.86 -1.03
CA ARG A 41 11.96 7.79 -2.17
C ARG A 41 10.92 7.49 -3.24
N TRP A 42 10.43 6.25 -3.31
CA TRP A 42 9.30 5.87 -4.14
C TRP A 42 8.02 6.59 -3.69
N ARG A 43 7.64 7.60 -4.46
CA ARG A 43 6.42 8.38 -4.28
C ARG A 43 5.59 8.29 -5.56
N PRO A 44 4.85 7.18 -5.75
CA PRO A 44 4.03 7.02 -6.93
C PRO A 44 3.02 8.17 -6.99
N GLN A 45 3.00 8.85 -8.14
CA GLN A 45 2.08 9.92 -8.44
C GLN A 45 0.82 9.32 -9.06
N LEU A 46 -0.04 8.76 -8.21
CA LEU A 46 -1.29 8.14 -8.63
C LEU A 46 -2.41 9.19 -8.72
N SER A 47 -3.22 9.08 -9.78
CA SER A 47 -4.48 9.82 -9.91
C SER A 47 -5.50 9.28 -8.91
N ILE A 48 -6.46 10.11 -8.48
CA ILE A 48 -7.53 9.69 -7.56
C ILE A 48 -8.32 8.51 -8.15
N GLU A 49 -8.59 8.56 -9.45
CA GLU A 49 -9.34 7.55 -10.19
C GLU A 49 -8.58 6.21 -10.21
N GLY A 50 -7.27 6.25 -10.47
CA GLY A 50 -6.44 5.04 -10.48
C GLY A 50 -6.35 4.38 -9.10
N LEU A 51 -6.31 5.20 -8.04
CA LEU A 51 -6.32 4.71 -6.66
C LEU A 51 -7.68 4.11 -6.30
N LEU A 52 -8.76 4.74 -6.74
CA LEU A 52 -10.12 4.27 -6.52
C LEU A 52 -10.38 2.94 -7.21
N ILE A 53 -9.98 2.81 -8.48
CA ILE A 53 -10.09 1.58 -9.26
C ILE A 53 -9.23 0.48 -8.63
N GLY A 54 -7.97 0.78 -8.30
CA GLY A 54 -7.06 -0.18 -7.68
C GLY A 54 -7.59 -0.68 -6.34
N LEU A 55 -8.14 0.21 -5.52
CA LEU A 55 -8.72 -0.17 -4.23
C LEU A 55 -10.06 -0.90 -4.38
N GLY A 56 -10.90 -0.52 -5.34
CA GLY A 56 -12.14 -1.24 -5.66
C GLY A 56 -11.88 -2.67 -6.11
N LEU A 57 -10.87 -2.88 -6.96
CA LEU A 57 -10.39 -4.21 -7.34
C LEU A 57 -9.84 -4.97 -6.13
N TYR A 58 -9.04 -4.30 -5.30
CA TYR A 58 -8.50 -4.89 -4.08
C TYR A 58 -9.62 -5.38 -3.15
N PHE A 59 -10.63 -4.55 -2.89
CA PHE A 59 -11.77 -4.97 -2.09
C PHE A 59 -12.54 -6.13 -2.72
N ALA A 60 -12.82 -6.06 -4.02
CA ALA A 60 -13.57 -7.09 -4.72
C ALA A 60 -12.86 -8.45 -4.73
N PHE A 61 -11.53 -8.50 -4.84
CA PHE A 61 -10.80 -9.77 -4.94
C PHE A 61 -10.15 -10.22 -3.64
N ALA A 62 -9.46 -9.33 -2.94
CA ALA A 62 -8.69 -9.69 -1.73
C ALA A 62 -9.56 -9.74 -0.47
N CYS A 63 -10.50 -8.81 -0.29
CA CYS A 63 -11.32 -8.79 0.92
C CYS A 63 -12.56 -9.69 0.84
N ASN A 64 -13.06 -9.97 -0.37
CA ASN A 64 -14.27 -10.77 -0.58
C ASN A 64 -13.96 -12.27 -0.86
N THR A 65 -12.85 -12.80 -0.36
CA THR A 65 -12.52 -14.25 -0.47
C THR A 65 -13.64 -15.19 -0.02
N PRO A 66 -14.35 -15.00 1.12
CA PRO A 66 -15.43 -15.90 1.52
C PRO A 66 -16.61 -15.89 0.54
N PHE A 67 -16.92 -14.75 -0.07
CA PHE A 67 -17.92 -14.65 -1.13
C PHE A 67 -17.53 -15.50 -2.36
N TRP A 68 -16.27 -15.40 -2.81
CA TRP A 68 -15.78 -16.21 -3.93
C TRP A 68 -15.84 -17.71 -3.64
N ARG A 69 -15.51 -18.12 -2.41
CA ARG A 69 -15.61 -19.52 -1.98
C ARG A 69 -17.06 -20.01 -2.01
N ALA A 70 -18.00 -19.23 -1.49
CA ALA A 70 -19.42 -19.57 -1.52
C ALA A 70 -19.96 -19.65 -2.96
N LEU A 71 -19.59 -18.70 -3.82
CA LEU A 71 -19.98 -18.66 -5.24
C LEU A 71 -19.45 -19.86 -6.04
N LEU A 72 -18.19 -20.25 -5.78
CA LEU A 72 -17.59 -21.42 -6.44
C LEU A 72 -18.20 -22.72 -5.92
N ALA A 73 -18.47 -22.80 -4.61
CA ALA A 73 -19.12 -23.96 -4.01
C ALA A 73 -20.55 -24.18 -4.53
N SER A 74 -21.30 -23.10 -4.79
CA SER A 74 -22.68 -23.21 -5.30
C SER A 74 -22.77 -23.64 -6.76
N ARG A 75 -21.66 -23.63 -7.53
CA ARG A 75 -21.68 -23.84 -8.98
C ARG A 75 -21.36 -25.26 -9.47
N GLY A 76 -20.99 -26.18 -8.58
CA GLY A 76 -20.95 -27.62 -8.90
C GLY A 76 -20.18 -28.05 -10.16
N GLY A 77 -19.15 -27.31 -10.60
CA GLY A 77 -18.28 -27.72 -11.72
C GLY A 77 -18.81 -27.48 -13.14
N GLU A 78 -19.88 -26.72 -13.34
CA GLU A 78 -20.41 -26.44 -14.68
C GLU A 78 -19.50 -25.52 -15.52
N GLY A 79 -19.35 -25.86 -16.81
CA GLY A 79 -18.50 -25.14 -17.76
C GLY A 79 -18.89 -23.66 -17.94
N GLY A 80 -17.91 -22.79 -18.20
CA GLY A 80 -18.12 -21.33 -18.29
C GLY A 80 -17.98 -20.58 -16.96
N GLY A 81 -17.43 -21.22 -15.93
CA GLY A 81 -17.09 -20.63 -14.63
C GLY A 81 -16.30 -19.32 -14.71
N LEU A 82 -15.28 -19.28 -15.57
CA LEU A 82 -14.34 -18.17 -15.60
C LEU A 82 -14.98 -16.84 -16.05
N PHE A 83 -15.75 -16.85 -17.14
CA PHE A 83 -16.42 -15.64 -17.64
C PHE A 83 -17.42 -15.08 -16.63
N TYR A 84 -18.16 -15.95 -15.95
CA TYR A 84 -19.10 -15.53 -14.92
C TYR A 84 -18.40 -14.96 -13.69
N VAL A 85 -17.35 -15.61 -13.19
CA VAL A 85 -16.52 -15.12 -12.08
C VAL A 85 -15.90 -13.77 -12.43
N LEU A 86 -15.38 -13.62 -13.65
CA LEU A 86 -14.83 -12.35 -14.14
C LEU A 86 -15.90 -11.28 -14.25
N ALA A 87 -17.07 -11.58 -14.84
CA ALA A 87 -18.17 -10.62 -14.97
C ALA A 87 -18.66 -10.15 -13.60
N LEU A 88 -18.83 -11.07 -12.65
CA LEU A 88 -19.24 -10.75 -11.30
C LEU A 88 -18.15 -9.97 -10.54
N GLY A 89 -16.87 -10.27 -10.80
CA GLY A 89 -15.74 -9.59 -10.18
C GLY A 89 -15.60 -8.16 -10.68
N VAL A 90 -15.79 -7.95 -11.98
CA VAL A 90 -15.85 -6.62 -12.59
C VAL A 90 -17.05 -5.85 -12.08
N ALA A 91 -18.24 -6.46 -12.01
CA ALA A 91 -19.44 -5.83 -11.48
C ALA A 91 -19.26 -5.41 -10.01
N LEU A 92 -18.69 -6.29 -9.19
CA LEU A 92 -18.42 -6.01 -7.78
C LEU A 92 -17.37 -4.91 -7.60
N ALA A 93 -16.29 -4.94 -8.39
CA ALA A 93 -15.28 -3.88 -8.38
C ALA A 93 -15.87 -2.53 -8.83
N ALA A 94 -16.66 -2.53 -9.91
CA ALA A 94 -17.34 -1.33 -10.41
C ALA A 94 -18.31 -0.77 -9.37
N LEU A 95 -19.08 -1.64 -8.69
CA LEU A 95 -19.98 -1.24 -7.61
C LEU A 95 -19.21 -0.56 -6.47
N ASN A 96 -18.09 -1.14 -6.03
CA ASN A 96 -17.24 -0.53 -5.02
C ASN A 96 -16.73 0.85 -5.46
N VAL A 97 -16.29 0.98 -6.72
CA VAL A 97 -15.83 2.27 -7.27
C VAL A 97 -16.96 3.29 -7.29
N VAL A 98 -18.16 2.92 -7.75
CA VAL A 98 -19.33 3.81 -7.84
C VAL A 98 -19.79 4.26 -6.45
N LEU A 99 -19.78 3.35 -5.46
CA LEU A 99 -20.14 3.69 -4.08
C LEU A 99 -19.12 4.61 -3.42
N LEU A 100 -17.83 4.40 -3.71
CA LEU A 100 -16.77 5.20 -3.10
C LEU A 100 -16.58 6.55 -3.78
N ALA A 101 -16.70 6.62 -5.11
CA ALA A 101 -16.51 7.84 -5.90
C ALA A 101 -17.16 9.11 -5.30
N PRO A 102 -18.44 9.13 -4.91
CA PRO A 102 -19.07 10.31 -4.33
C PRO A 102 -18.60 10.63 -2.91
N LEU A 103 -18.13 9.64 -2.16
CA LEU A 103 -17.65 9.83 -0.77
C LEU A 103 -16.20 10.34 -0.71
N LEU A 104 -15.43 10.22 -1.80
CA LEU A 104 -14.06 10.72 -1.86
C LEU A 104 -14.04 12.24 -2.04
N ASN A 105 -13.87 12.96 -0.93
CA ASN A 105 -13.57 14.38 -0.93
C ASN A 105 -12.08 14.64 -0.61
N ARG A 106 -11.56 15.81 -1.03
CA ARG A 106 -10.14 16.25 -0.93
C ARG A 106 -9.48 16.08 0.45
N TRP A 107 -10.26 16.06 1.52
CA TRP A 107 -9.80 15.87 2.91
C TRP A 107 -10.13 14.46 3.43
N THR A 108 -11.24 13.89 2.98
CA THR A 108 -11.78 12.63 3.49
C THR A 108 -11.20 11.40 2.78
N THR A 109 -10.63 11.51 1.57
CA THR A 109 -10.13 10.37 0.81
C THR A 109 -9.19 9.47 1.61
N LYS A 110 -8.12 10.03 2.21
CA LYS A 110 -7.15 9.24 2.95
C LYS A 110 -7.74 8.59 4.21
N PRO A 111 -8.41 9.33 5.12
CA PRO A 111 -8.96 8.72 6.33
C PRO A 111 -10.10 7.74 6.01
N LEU A 112 -10.97 8.07 5.05
CA LEU A 112 -12.08 7.19 4.64
C LEU A 112 -11.55 5.87 4.08
N LEU A 113 -10.61 5.93 3.14
CA LEU A 113 -10.06 4.72 2.52
C LEU A 113 -9.25 3.91 3.53
N GLY A 114 -8.48 4.57 4.40
CA GLY A 114 -7.75 3.89 5.47
C GLY A 114 -8.68 3.16 6.44
N GLY A 115 -9.74 3.82 6.88
CA GLY A 115 -10.77 3.22 7.73
C GLY A 115 -11.48 2.06 7.03
N LEU A 116 -11.85 2.24 5.76
CA LEU A 116 -12.52 1.21 4.98
C LEU A 116 -11.64 -0.01 4.74
N ILE A 117 -10.32 0.18 4.53
CA ILE A 117 -9.34 -0.92 4.43
C ILE A 117 -9.34 -1.73 5.73
N LEU A 118 -9.28 -1.06 6.89
CA LEU A 118 -9.27 -1.74 8.17
C LEU A 118 -10.57 -2.49 8.42
N VAL A 119 -11.72 -1.84 8.21
CA VAL A 119 -13.03 -2.47 8.35
C VAL A 119 -13.16 -3.66 7.42
N ALA A 120 -12.78 -3.53 6.14
CA ALA A 120 -12.84 -4.62 5.18
C ALA A 120 -11.93 -5.79 5.57
N ALA A 121 -10.74 -5.54 6.10
CA ALA A 121 -9.83 -6.59 6.56
C ALA A 121 -10.38 -7.35 7.77
N VAL A 122 -10.93 -6.60 8.75
CA VAL A 122 -11.59 -7.17 9.93
C VAL A 122 -12.81 -8.00 9.50
N SER A 123 -13.68 -7.43 8.67
CA SER A 123 -14.85 -8.12 8.16
C SER A 123 -14.50 -9.39 7.39
N SER A 124 -13.46 -9.34 6.55
CA SER A 124 -12.98 -10.51 5.80
C SER A 124 -12.52 -11.64 6.73
N TYR A 125 -11.80 -11.31 7.81
CA TYR A 125 -11.37 -12.30 8.80
C TYR A 125 -12.57 -12.96 9.50
N TYR A 126 -13.50 -12.16 10.02
CA TYR A 126 -14.67 -12.70 10.74
C TYR A 126 -15.57 -13.53 9.82
N ALA A 127 -15.79 -13.09 8.59
CA ALA A 127 -16.55 -13.84 7.59
C ALA A 127 -15.85 -15.15 7.21
N GLY A 128 -14.51 -15.16 7.10
CA GLY A 128 -13.74 -16.35 6.75
C GLY A 128 -13.55 -17.35 7.89
N HIS A 129 -13.34 -16.88 9.12
CA HIS A 129 -13.01 -17.73 10.27
C HIS A 129 -14.26 -18.21 11.01
N PHE A 130 -15.26 -17.36 11.16
CA PHE A 130 -16.48 -17.67 11.92
C PHE A 130 -17.72 -17.88 11.03
N GLY A 131 -17.59 -17.70 9.70
CA GLY A 131 -18.74 -17.80 8.79
C GLY A 131 -19.80 -16.72 9.02
N VAL A 132 -19.42 -15.61 9.67
CA VAL A 132 -20.35 -14.54 10.05
C VAL A 132 -20.75 -13.73 8.82
N TYR A 133 -22.05 -13.62 8.60
CA TYR A 133 -22.63 -12.69 7.63
C TYR A 133 -23.02 -11.40 8.34
N PHE A 134 -22.50 -10.27 7.87
CA PHE A 134 -22.81 -8.96 8.45
C PHE A 134 -24.23 -8.53 8.06
N ASP A 135 -25.19 -8.78 8.95
CA ASP A 135 -26.58 -8.39 8.81
C ASP A 135 -26.98 -7.39 9.93
N PRO A 136 -28.19 -6.78 9.87
CA PRO A 136 -28.63 -5.85 10.91
C PRO A 136 -28.72 -6.48 12.31
N SER A 137 -28.89 -7.80 12.40
CA SER A 137 -28.97 -8.52 13.67
C SER A 137 -27.59 -8.63 14.34
N MET A 138 -26.55 -8.96 13.58
CA MET A 138 -25.15 -8.95 14.01
C MET A 138 -24.69 -7.56 14.40
N LEU A 139 -25.09 -6.52 13.66
CA LEU A 139 -24.74 -5.14 14.03
C LEU A 139 -25.34 -4.75 15.37
N ARG A 140 -26.57 -5.19 15.66
CA ARG A 140 -27.21 -4.97 16.96
C ARG A 140 -26.48 -5.69 18.10
N ASN A 141 -25.95 -6.89 17.83
CA ASN A 141 -25.12 -7.61 18.80
C ASN A 141 -23.85 -6.82 19.08
N VAL A 142 -23.09 -6.45 18.03
CA VAL A 142 -21.84 -5.67 18.19
C VAL A 142 -22.06 -4.34 18.93
N LEU A 143 -23.17 -3.63 18.67
CA LEU A 143 -23.50 -2.38 19.35
C LEU A 143 -23.92 -2.55 20.82
N ARG A 144 -24.36 -3.75 21.22
CA ARG A 144 -24.77 -4.07 22.59
C ARG A 144 -23.70 -4.84 23.39
N THR A 145 -22.73 -5.44 22.72
CA THR A 145 -21.72 -6.31 23.34
C THR A 145 -20.74 -5.52 24.21
N ASP A 146 -20.38 -6.12 25.35
CA ASP A 146 -19.35 -5.61 26.26
C ASP A 146 -17.94 -5.78 25.69
N LEU A 147 -17.09 -4.78 25.93
CA LEU A 147 -15.66 -4.79 25.57
C LEU A 147 -14.87 -5.96 26.22
N ALA A 148 -15.43 -6.57 27.27
CA ALA A 148 -14.88 -7.76 27.91
C ALA A 148 -15.09 -9.05 27.08
N GLU A 149 -16.23 -9.19 26.40
CA GLU A 149 -16.48 -10.36 25.53
C GLU A 149 -15.77 -10.20 24.18
N ALA A 150 -15.75 -8.98 23.64
CA ALA A 150 -15.13 -8.70 22.35
C ALA A 150 -13.60 -8.97 22.34
N ARG A 151 -12.92 -8.82 23.47
CA ARG A 151 -11.46 -9.04 23.55
C ARG A 151 -11.09 -10.52 23.50
N GLU A 152 -11.97 -11.42 23.94
CA GLU A 152 -11.71 -12.87 23.92
C GLU A 152 -11.70 -13.43 22.49
N LEU A 153 -12.37 -12.73 21.56
CA LEU A 153 -12.37 -13.05 20.14
C LEU A 153 -11.11 -12.55 19.40
N LEU A 154 -10.27 -11.74 20.05
CA LEU A 154 -9.04 -11.20 19.47
C LEU A 154 -7.88 -12.19 19.61
N THR A 155 -7.84 -13.17 18.71
CA THR A 155 -6.74 -14.14 18.62
C THR A 155 -5.49 -13.51 17.98
N PRO A 156 -4.25 -13.92 18.31
CA PRO A 156 -3.06 -13.47 17.58
C PRO A 156 -3.13 -13.66 16.05
N GLY A 157 -3.84 -14.68 15.59
CA GLY A 157 -4.10 -14.92 14.16
C GLY A 157 -4.96 -13.83 13.49
N PHE A 158 -5.86 -13.19 14.24
CA PHE A 158 -6.63 -12.03 13.75
C PHE A 158 -5.69 -10.89 13.35
N PHE A 159 -4.76 -10.53 14.24
CA PHE A 159 -3.82 -9.44 13.98
C PHE A 159 -2.93 -9.75 12.78
N LEU A 160 -2.45 -10.99 12.65
CA LEU A 160 -1.58 -11.37 11.54
C LEU A 160 -2.31 -11.30 10.19
N GLN A 161 -3.55 -11.80 10.12
CA GLN A 161 -4.32 -11.79 8.89
C GLN A 161 -4.82 -10.38 8.53
N VAL A 162 -5.31 -9.62 9.51
CA VAL A 162 -5.69 -8.21 9.31
C VAL A 162 -4.48 -7.40 8.90
N ALA A 163 -3.31 -7.60 9.50
CA ALA A 163 -2.08 -6.94 9.10
C ALA A 163 -1.70 -7.33 7.66
N ALA A 164 -1.73 -8.61 7.30
CA ALA A 164 -1.41 -9.08 5.95
C ALA A 164 -2.34 -8.50 4.87
N LEU A 165 -3.63 -8.35 5.17
CA LEU A 165 -4.59 -7.73 4.26
C LEU A 165 -4.49 -6.20 4.26
N ALA A 166 -4.45 -5.57 5.43
CA ALA A 166 -4.54 -4.11 5.54
C ALA A 166 -3.20 -3.40 5.26
N LEU A 167 -2.05 -3.95 5.67
CA LEU A 167 -0.76 -3.25 5.53
C LEU A 167 -0.42 -2.90 4.07
N PRO A 168 -0.52 -3.81 3.08
CA PRO A 168 -0.16 -3.48 1.70
C PRO A 168 -0.93 -2.27 1.14
N PRO A 169 -2.27 -2.24 1.15
CA PRO A 169 -3.02 -1.09 0.63
C PRO A 169 -2.87 0.16 1.52
N LEU A 170 -2.71 0.01 2.84
CA LEU A 170 -2.52 1.16 3.74
C LEU A 170 -1.17 1.84 3.51
N VAL A 171 -0.10 1.06 3.33
CA VAL A 171 1.23 1.57 2.98
C VAL A 171 1.21 2.22 1.60
N LEU A 172 0.57 1.60 0.61
CA LEU A 172 0.40 2.19 -0.72
C LEU A 172 -0.33 3.55 -0.63
N LEU A 173 -1.43 3.62 0.11
CA LEU A 173 -2.22 4.85 0.32
C LEU A 173 -1.43 5.94 1.06
N ALA A 174 -0.66 5.56 2.08
CA ALA A 174 0.19 6.50 2.83
C ALA A 174 1.34 7.06 1.98
N ARG A 175 1.88 6.25 1.06
CA ARG A 175 3.02 6.61 0.20
C ARG A 175 2.60 7.32 -1.08
N ALA A 176 1.39 7.06 -1.59
CA ALA A 176 0.85 7.70 -2.78
C ALA A 176 0.77 9.22 -2.58
N ARG A 177 1.48 9.96 -3.44
CA ARG A 177 1.23 11.41 -3.59
C ARG A 177 0.10 11.56 -4.60
N LEU A 178 -1.08 11.95 -4.13
CA LEU A 178 -2.22 12.22 -5.01
C LEU A 178 -1.84 13.35 -5.97
N ARG A 179 -1.65 13.00 -7.25
CA ARG A 179 -1.34 13.97 -8.30
C ARG A 179 -2.65 14.53 -8.81
N ARG A 180 -2.83 15.83 -8.63
CA ARG A 180 -4.01 16.57 -9.08
C ARG A 180 -4.04 16.58 -10.61
N ARG A 181 -5.14 16.16 -11.21
CA ARG A 181 -5.54 16.75 -12.50
C ARG A 181 -6.25 18.06 -12.18
N PRO A 182 -5.70 19.24 -12.52
CA PRO A 182 -6.49 20.46 -12.50
C PRO A 182 -7.62 20.29 -13.53
N LEU A 183 -8.85 20.57 -13.12
CA LEU A 183 -10.10 20.51 -13.91
C LEU A 183 -10.15 21.54 -15.08
N ARG A 184 -9.00 21.92 -15.65
CA ARG A 184 -8.89 23.01 -16.64
C ARG A 184 -8.48 22.55 -18.04
N ARG A 185 -8.62 21.27 -18.38
CA ARG A 185 -8.35 20.77 -19.75
C ARG A 185 -9.44 19.79 -20.23
N ALA A 186 -10.68 20.21 -20.07
CA ALA A 186 -11.84 19.57 -20.69
C ALA A 186 -12.97 20.59 -20.95
N LEU A 187 -12.60 21.82 -21.29
CA LEU A 187 -13.44 22.77 -22.01
C LEU A 187 -12.71 23.11 -23.30
#